data_AF-A0A068MZC2-F1
#
_entry.id   AF-A0A068MZC2-F1
#
_cell.length_a   1.000
_cell.length_b   1.000
_cell.length_c   1.000
_cell.angle_alpha   90.00
_cell.angle_beta   90.00
_cell.angle_gamma   90.00
#
_symmetry.space_group_name_H-M   'P 1'
#
loop_
_entity.id
_entity.type
_entity.pdbx_description
1 polymer ?
#
loop_
_entity_poly.entity_id
_entity_poly.type
_entity_poly.pdbx_seq_one_letter_code
_entity_poly.pdbx_strand_id
1 'polypeptide(L)' 'MNLFGESLPTDIEFVSKAGWTSQTRQETAYIATMDGKTKYILTVFAEDPDYSKDKTIFPAISKKVFELMSNQ' A
#
# COMPACT_ATOMS: atom_id res chain seq x y z
N MET A 1 -3.76 11.39 3.69
CA MET A 1 -2.56 11.31 2.82
C MET A 1 -2.65 9.91 2.27
N ASN A 2 -3.02 9.76 1.00
CA ASN A 2 -3.69 8.54 0.57
C ASN A 2 -2.77 7.36 0.28
N LEU A 3 -2.16 6.81 1.32
CA LEU A 3 -1.19 5.72 1.30
C LEU A 3 -1.85 4.35 1.36
N PHE A 4 -1.05 3.29 1.29
CA PHE A 4 -1.51 1.89 1.34
C PHE A 4 -2.49 1.62 2.49
N GLY A 5 -2.19 2.11 3.69
CA GLY A 5 -3.00 1.83 4.89
C GLY A 5 -4.46 2.30 4.83
N GLU A 6 -4.80 3.29 3.98
CA GLU A 6 -6.18 3.82 3.94
C GLU A 6 -7.21 2.81 3.42
N SER A 7 -6.79 1.80 2.67
CA SER A 7 -7.68 0.79 2.10
C SER A 7 -7.63 -0.57 2.81
N LEU A 8 -6.75 -0.71 3.81
CA LEU A 8 -6.54 -1.97 4.51
C LEU A 8 -7.45 -2.07 5.75
N PRO A 9 -7.72 -3.29 6.25
CA PRO A 9 -8.38 -3.47 7.54
C PRO A 9 -7.58 -2.79 8.67
N THR A 10 -8.27 -2.41 9.74
CA THR A 10 -7.64 -1.72 10.89
C THR A 10 -6.98 -2.67 11.88
N ASP A 11 -7.28 -3.97 11.81
CA ASP A 11 -6.78 -5.04 12.65
C ASP A 11 -5.64 -5.81 11.97
N ILE A 12 -4.59 -5.09 11.63
CA ILE A 12 -3.37 -5.63 11.03
C ILE A 12 -2.13 -4.96 11.65
N GLU A 13 -0.99 -5.65 11.57
CA GLU A 13 0.31 -4.99 11.71
C GLU A 13 0.63 -4.27 10.40
N PHE A 14 0.75 -2.94 10.47
CA PHE A 14 1.08 -2.10 9.31
C PHE A 14 2.19 -1.12 9.67
N VAL A 15 3.31 -1.20 8.95
CA VAL A 15 4.41 -0.25 9.07
C VAL A 15 4.85 0.17 7.68
N SER A 16 4.81 1.47 7.39
CA SER A 16 5.10 1.99 6.05
C SER A 16 6.12 3.13 6.06
N LYS A 17 6.88 3.23 4.97
CA LYS A 17 7.66 4.42 4.62
C LYS A 17 7.24 4.92 3.24
N ALA A 18 6.71 6.13 3.19
CA ALA A 18 6.35 6.81 1.96
C ALA A 18 7.44 7.80 1.50
N GLY A 19 7.48 8.04 0.20
CA GLY A 19 8.15 9.15 -0.46
C GLY A 19 7.22 9.75 -1.52
N TRP A 20 7.12 11.08 -1.55
CA TRP A 20 6.20 11.76 -2.45
C TRP A 20 6.79 13.10 -2.89
N THR A 21 6.91 13.30 -4.21
CA THR A 21 7.28 14.56 -4.85
C THR A 21 6.22 14.96 -5.88
N SER A 22 6.39 16.09 -6.57
CA SER A 22 5.47 16.46 -7.66
C SER A 22 5.53 15.51 -8.87
N GLN A 23 6.62 14.74 -9.02
CA GLN A 23 6.87 13.86 -10.18
C GLN A 23 6.80 12.37 -9.83
N THR A 24 7.01 12.02 -8.57
CA THR A 24 7.17 10.62 -8.15
C THR A 24 6.38 10.33 -6.89
N ARG A 25 5.96 9.08 -6.78
CA ARG A 25 5.28 8.56 -5.61
C ARG A 25 5.73 7.15 -5.34
N GLN A 26 6.06 6.87 -4.09
CA GLN A 26 6.56 5.57 -3.69
C GLN A 26 6.21 5.26 -2.26
N GLU A 27 5.98 3.99 -1.99
CA GLU A 27 5.68 3.51 -0.66
C GLU A 27 6.16 2.06 -0.54
N THR A 28 6.76 1.77 0.61
CA THR A 28 7.07 0.41 1.03
C THR A 28 6.39 0.17 2.37
N ALA A 29 5.64 -0.93 2.48
CA ALA A 29 4.99 -1.31 3.72
C ALA A 29 5.19 -2.79 4.04
N TYR A 30 5.38 -3.08 5.32
CA TYR A 30 5.16 -4.38 5.92
C TYR A 30 3.69 -4.49 6.35
N ILE A 31 3.04 -5.57 5.94
CA ILE A 31 1.61 -5.84 6.18
C ILE A 31 1.48 -7.27 6.72
N ALA A 32 0.83 -7.43 7.87
CA ALA A 32 0.49 -8.75 8.40
C ALA A 32 -0.86 -8.77 9.12
N THR A 33 -1.66 -9.81 8.91
CA THR A 33 -2.88 -10.05 9.70
C THR A 33 -2.52 -10.47 11.12
N MET A 34 -3.36 -10.12 12.11
CA MET A 34 -3.09 -10.47 13.51
C MET A 34 -3.02 -11.98 13.76
N ASP A 35 -3.69 -12.78 12.93
CA ASP A 35 -3.63 -14.25 12.99
C ASP A 35 -2.36 -14.82 12.32
N GLY A 36 -1.53 -13.97 11.73
CA GLY A 36 -0.25 -14.32 11.10
C GLY A 36 -0.37 -15.09 9.79
N LYS A 37 -1.58 -15.38 9.30
CA LYS A 37 -1.76 -16.18 8.07
C LYS A 37 -1.33 -15.43 6.81
N THR A 38 -1.58 -14.13 6.77
CA THR A 38 -1.15 -13.27 5.67
C THR A 38 -0.06 -12.35 6.15
N LYS A 39 1.12 -12.40 5.51
CA LYS A 39 2.26 -11.54 5.85
C LYS A 39 3.13 -11.31 4.63
N TYR A 40 3.34 -10.05 4.27
CA TYR A 40 4.11 -9.68 3.08
C TYR A 40 4.67 -8.26 3.18
N ILE A 41 5.59 -7.97 2.26
CA ILE A 41 6.09 -6.63 2.00
C ILE A 41 5.55 -6.19 0.64
N LEU A 42 4.95 -5.00 0.57
CA LEU A 42 4.56 -4.37 -0.67
C LEU A 42 5.40 -3.13 -0.91
N THR A 43 6.04 -3.06 -2.07
CA THR A 43 6.77 -1.88 -2.54
C THR A 43 6.22 -1.46 -3.90
N VAL A 44 5.81 -0.21 -4.03
CA VAL A 44 5.39 0.39 -5.31
C VAL A 44 6.22 1.63 -5.56
N PHE A 45 6.78 1.71 -6.77
CA PHE A 45 7.39 2.91 -7.32
C PHE A 45 6.53 3.38 -8.49
N ALA A 46 6.18 4.65 -8.49
CA ALA A 46 5.49 5.30 -9.59
C ALA A 46 6.20 6.60 -9.95
N GLU A 47 6.48 6.74 -11.24
CA GLU A 47 7.04 7.93 -11.86
C GLU A 47 5.99 8.47 -12.83
N ASP A 48 5.91 9.79 -12.93
CA ASP A 48 4.96 10.61 -13.69
C ASP A 48 3.95 11.35 -12.79
N PRO A 49 3.65 12.64 -13.07
CA PRO A 49 2.61 13.39 -12.40
C PRO A 49 1.24 12.71 -12.34
N ASP A 50 0.87 11.89 -13.32
CA ASP A 50 -0.41 11.20 -13.34
C ASP A 50 -0.55 10.25 -12.14
N TYR A 51 0.54 9.60 -11.71
CA TYR A 51 0.53 8.77 -10.50
C TYR A 51 0.81 9.56 -9.22
N SER A 52 1.63 10.62 -9.29
CA SER A 52 1.93 11.45 -8.12
C SER A 52 0.72 12.28 -7.68
N LYS A 53 -0.15 12.67 -8.61
CA LYS A 53 -1.38 13.44 -8.36
C LYS A 53 -2.59 12.54 -8.11
N ASP A 54 -2.59 11.31 -8.62
CA ASP A 54 -3.65 10.35 -8.33
C ASP A 54 -3.54 9.85 -6.88
N LYS A 55 -4.47 10.32 -6.05
CA LYS A 55 -4.56 9.94 -4.63
C LYS A 55 -5.19 8.56 -4.44
N THR A 56 -5.85 8.00 -5.43
CA THR A 56 -6.62 6.76 -5.34
C THR A 56 -5.82 5.52 -5.71
N ILE A 57 -4.76 5.67 -6.52
CA ILE A 57 -4.03 4.53 -7.07
C ILE A 57 -3.26 3.71 -6.02
N PHE A 58 -2.61 4.34 -5.05
CA PHE A 58 -1.87 3.63 -3.98
C PHE A 58 -2.79 2.79 -3.07
N PRO A 59 -3.90 3.33 -2.54
CA PRO A 59 -4.88 2.53 -1.81
C PRO A 59 -5.48 1.42 -2.69
N ALA A 60 -5.84 1.71 -3.94
CA ALA A 60 -6.41 0.69 -4.83
C ALA A 60 -5.45 -0.49 -5.06
N ILE A 61 -4.16 -0.23 -5.29
CA ILE A 61 -3.13 -1.27 -5.41
C ILE A 61 -3.01 -2.06 -4.11
N SER A 62 -2.91 -1.37 -2.97
CA SER A 62 -2.74 -2.02 -1.67
C SER A 62 -3.90 -2.97 -1.34
N LYS A 63 -5.14 -2.51 -1.54
CA LYS A 63 -6.35 -3.34 -1.39
C LYS A 63 -6.30 -4.57 -2.28
N LYS A 64 -5.98 -4.39 -3.56
CA LYS A 64 -5.98 -5.50 -4.53
C LYS A 64 -4.95 -6.56 -4.15
N VAL A 65 -3.76 -6.15 -3.72
CA VAL A 65 -2.72 -7.07 -3.26
C VAL A 65 -3.16 -7.76 -1.97
N PHE A 66 -3.73 -7.04 -1.00
CA PHE A 66 -4.22 -7.64 0.25
C PHE A 66 -5.27 -8.72 0.00
N GLU A 67 -6.24 -8.48 -0.88
CA GLU A 67 -7.25 -9.45 -1.28
C GLU A 67 -6.61 -10.70 -1.92
N LEU A 68 -5.60 -10.52 -2.78
CA LEU A 68 -4.91 -11.64 -3.42
C LEU A 68 -4.10 -12.47 -2.43
N MET A 69 -3.42 -11.83 -1.48
CA MET A 69 -2.59 -12.51 -0.48
C MET A 69 -3.42 -13.19 0.62
N SER A 70 -4.60 -12.65 0.94
CA SER A 70 -5.49 -13.20 1.98
C SER A 70 -6.41 -14.33 1.49
N ASN A 71 -6.50 -14.53 0.18
CA ASN A 71 -7.28 -15.60 -0.44
C ASN A 71 -6.43 -16.84 -0.83
N GLN A 72 -5.17 -16.89 -0.38
CA GLN A 72 -4.30 -18.07 -0.49
C GLN A 72 -4.51 -19.01 0.69
#